data_AF-A0A9X9F4C3-F1
#
_entry.id   AF-A0A9X9F4C3-F1
#
_cell.length_a   1.000
_cell.length_b   1.000
_cell.length_c   1.000
_cell.angle_alpha   90.00
_cell.angle_beta   90.00
_cell.angle_gamma   90.00
#
_symmetry.space_group_name_H-M   'P 1'
#
loop_
_entity.id
_entity.type
_entity.pdbx_description
1 polymer ?
#
loop_
_entity_poly.entity_id
_entity_poly.type
_entity_poly.pdbx_seq_one_letter_code
_entity_poly.pdbx_strand_id
1 'polypeptide(L)'
;ENVVLRDSIPSGTTFVAGSVTVGGVTQPNANPANGINLGTIPNNTQRIVTFQVRITSFPNPNPILNRAMVSYQFRPFVGSPPITSTSSSNTVQTTVNQATISMQKSVDLQTTTLNDVLTYTVTVTNNGNVAANNVIFVDSIPAGTTFVPNSVTVNGVARPGANPAS
;
A
#
# COMPACT_ATOMS: atom_id res chain seq x y z
N GLU A 1 12.85 36.48 -5.58
CA GLU A 1 12.89 35.60 -4.39
C GLU A 1 12.13 34.33 -4.75
N ASN A 2 12.70 33.16 -4.46
CA ASN A 2 12.13 31.89 -4.90
C ASN A 2 11.49 31.19 -3.71
N VAL A 3 10.20 30.90 -3.85
CA VAL A 3 9.49 29.98 -2.97
C VAL A 3 9.75 28.56 -3.48
N VAL A 4 10.23 27.67 -2.63
CA VAL A 4 10.56 26.28 -3.00
C VAL A 4 9.77 25.33 -2.10
N LEU A 5 8.88 24.53 -2.71
CA LEU A 5 8.15 23.47 -2.02
C LEU A 5 8.95 22.17 -2.08
N ARG A 6 9.07 21.48 -0.95
CA ARG A 6 9.65 20.14 -0.83
C ARG A 6 8.64 19.22 -0.17
N ASP A 7 8.52 18.01 -0.70
CA ASP A 7 7.72 16.95 -0.11
C ASP A 7 8.40 15.60 -0.36
N SER A 8 8.56 14.80 0.69
CA SER A 8 9.18 13.48 0.61
C SER A 8 8.18 12.47 0.04
N ILE A 9 8.62 11.57 -0.83
CA ILE A 9 7.76 10.48 -1.32
C ILE A 9 7.61 9.44 -0.21
N PRO A 10 6.38 9.18 0.31
CA PRO A 10 6.21 8.24 1.42
C PRO A 10 6.62 6.80 1.08
N SER A 11 7.03 6.04 2.10
CA SER A 11 7.35 4.62 1.94
C SER A 11 6.15 3.82 1.40
N GLY A 12 6.43 2.80 0.60
CA GLY A 12 5.40 2.04 -0.11
C GLY A 12 4.80 2.77 -1.32
N THR A 13 5.23 4.00 -1.63
CA THR A 13 4.82 4.74 -2.82
C THR A 13 6.00 5.09 -3.74
N THR A 14 5.69 5.38 -5.01
CA THR A 14 6.62 5.90 -6.00
C THR A 14 6.06 7.17 -6.64
N PHE A 15 6.90 8.16 -6.90
CA PHE A 15 6.48 9.37 -7.58
C PHE A 15 6.13 9.10 -9.05
N VAL A 16 5.02 9.64 -9.53
CA VAL A 16 4.65 9.59 -10.95
C VAL A 16 5.35 10.75 -11.67
N ALA A 17 6.44 10.45 -12.37
CA ALA A 17 7.17 11.45 -13.17
C ALA A 17 6.23 12.16 -14.16
N GLY A 18 6.41 13.47 -14.35
CA GLY A 18 5.56 14.28 -15.22
C GLY A 18 4.23 14.76 -14.60
N SER A 19 3.87 14.30 -13.39
CA SER A 19 2.59 14.62 -12.76
C SER A 19 2.51 16.00 -12.10
N VAL A 20 3.63 16.71 -11.97
CA VAL A 20 3.66 18.00 -11.26
C VAL A 20 2.98 19.08 -12.09
N THR A 21 2.08 19.83 -11.46
CA THR A 21 1.60 21.12 -11.98
C THR A 21 1.82 22.23 -10.96
N VAL A 22 2.11 23.44 -11.44
CA VAL A 22 2.23 24.65 -10.63
C VAL A 22 1.35 25.73 -11.24
N GLY A 23 0.35 26.19 -10.50
CA GLY A 23 -0.65 27.15 -10.98
C GLY A 23 -1.42 26.63 -12.21
N GLY A 24 -1.60 25.31 -12.32
CA GLY A 24 -2.23 24.66 -13.47
C GLY A 24 -1.30 24.40 -14.67
N VAL A 25 -0.04 24.84 -14.62
CA VAL A 25 0.95 24.60 -15.68
C VAL A 25 1.79 23.37 -15.36
N THR A 26 1.86 22.42 -16.28
CA THR A 26 2.67 21.20 -16.13
C THR A 26 4.16 21.51 -16.02
N GLN A 27 4.83 20.88 -15.07
CA GLN A 27 6.27 20.95 -14.83
C GLN A 27 6.84 19.53 -14.95
N PRO A 28 7.06 19.02 -16.18
CA PRO A 28 7.27 17.60 -16.40
C PRO A 28 8.54 17.03 -15.73
N ASN A 29 9.54 17.90 -15.53
CA ASN A 29 10.83 17.55 -14.92
C ASN A 29 10.88 17.85 -13.42
N ALA A 30 9.81 18.41 -12.84
CA ALA A 30 9.77 18.71 -11.42
C ALA A 30 9.50 17.45 -10.59
N ASN A 31 10.12 17.39 -9.42
CA ASN A 31 9.92 16.32 -8.44
C ASN A 31 9.88 16.97 -7.04
N PRO A 32 8.81 16.74 -6.25
CA PRO A 32 8.68 17.34 -4.93
C PRO A 32 9.81 16.95 -3.97
N ALA A 33 10.41 15.77 -4.10
CA ALA A 33 11.52 15.34 -3.25
C ALA A 33 12.80 16.17 -3.48
N ASN A 34 12.98 16.66 -4.72
CA ASN A 34 14.12 17.49 -5.10
C ASN A 34 13.88 18.98 -4.83
N GLY A 35 12.60 19.37 -4.69
CA GLY A 35 12.16 20.75 -4.55
C GLY A 35 11.53 21.28 -5.85
N ILE A 36 10.42 22.00 -5.71
CA ILE A 36 9.66 22.62 -6.78
C ILE A 36 9.70 24.13 -6.57
N ASN A 37 10.31 24.85 -7.50
CA ASN A 37 10.33 26.32 -7.48
C ASN A 37 8.97 26.85 -7.93
N LEU A 38 8.32 27.64 -7.06
CA LEU A 38 7.02 28.27 -7.29
C LEU A 38 7.16 29.72 -7.78
N GLY A 39 8.39 30.21 -7.89
CA GLY A 39 8.69 31.61 -8.16
C GLY A 39 8.33 32.50 -6.97
N THR A 40 7.96 33.74 -7.27
CA THR A 40 7.44 34.67 -6.27
C THR A 40 5.93 34.50 -6.14
N ILE A 41 5.43 34.56 -4.90
CA ILE A 41 4.00 34.61 -4.60
C ILE A 41 3.69 36.03 -4.10
N PRO A 42 3.05 36.88 -4.91
CA PRO A 42 2.65 38.22 -4.49
C PRO A 42 1.68 38.22 -3.31
N ASN A 43 1.64 39.35 -2.59
CA ASN A 43 0.71 39.56 -1.49
C ASN A 43 -0.73 39.22 -1.90
N ASN A 44 -1.44 38.50 -1.03
CA ASN A 44 -2.84 38.09 -1.22
C ASN A 44 -3.09 37.21 -2.46
N THR A 45 -2.07 36.52 -2.97
CA THR A 45 -2.22 35.55 -4.07
C THR A 45 -1.77 34.16 -3.64
N GLN A 46 -2.07 33.16 -4.46
CA GLN A 46 -1.69 31.76 -4.21
C GLN A 46 -1.07 31.11 -5.44
N ARG A 47 -0.28 30.06 -5.18
CA ARG A 47 0.19 29.09 -6.17
C ARG A 47 -0.24 27.70 -5.72
N ILE A 48 -0.95 27.00 -6.58
CA ILE A 48 -1.43 25.64 -6.32
C ILE A 48 -0.45 24.67 -6.94
N VAL A 49 -0.02 23.67 -6.17
CA VAL A 49 0.84 22.58 -6.65
C VAL A 49 0.07 21.28 -6.56
N THR A 50 0.07 20.50 -7.64
CA THR A 50 -0.43 19.12 -7.62
C THR A 50 0.67 18.18 -8.10
N PHE A 51 0.67 16.95 -7.59
CA PHE A 51 1.54 15.87 -8.03
C PHE A 51 0.90 14.53 -7.68
N GLN A 52 1.39 13.45 -8.25
CA GLN A 52 0.85 12.11 -8.04
C GLN A 52 1.94 11.15 -7.52
N VAL A 53 1.52 10.25 -6.64
CA VAL A 53 2.30 9.08 -6.21
C VAL A 53 1.48 7.82 -6.44
N ARG A 54 2.16 6.70 -6.69
CA ARG A 54 1.55 5.37 -6.89
C ARG A 54 1.96 4.45 -5.75
N ILE A 55 1.01 3.79 -5.11
CA ILE A 55 1.29 2.73 -4.13
C ILE A 55 1.89 1.52 -4.86
N THR A 56 3.01 1.01 -4.35
CA THR A 56 3.80 -0.09 -4.95
C THR A 56 4.00 -1.27 -4.02
N SER A 57 3.79 -1.09 -2.71
CA SER A 57 3.76 -2.16 -1.72
C SER A 57 2.80 -1.81 -0.59
N PHE A 58 2.41 -2.81 0.20
CA PHE A 58 1.64 -2.55 1.42
C PHE A 58 2.48 -1.70 2.37
N PRO A 59 2.01 -0.50 2.76
CA PRO A 59 2.83 0.42 3.55
C PRO A 59 3.03 -0.11 4.97
N ASN A 60 4.23 0.09 5.50
CA ASN A 60 4.56 -0.17 6.90
C ASN A 60 5.37 1.03 7.44
N PRO A 61 4.79 1.86 8.33
CA PRO A 61 3.47 1.74 8.95
C PRO A 61 2.30 2.05 7.98
N ASN A 62 1.09 1.61 8.33
CA ASN A 62 -0.18 1.95 7.68
C ASN A 62 -1.09 2.57 8.75
N PRO A 63 -1.58 3.83 8.62
CA PRO A 63 -1.68 4.65 7.42
C PRO A 63 -0.37 5.30 6.93
N ILE A 64 -0.31 5.61 5.65
CA ILE A 64 0.72 6.47 5.05
C ILE A 64 0.50 7.89 5.55
N LEU A 65 1.54 8.52 6.09
CA LEU A 65 1.54 9.93 6.50
C LEU A 65 2.32 10.77 5.48
N ASN A 66 1.80 11.93 5.11
CA ASN A 66 2.48 12.87 4.20
C ASN A 66 2.40 14.31 4.73
N ARG A 67 3.51 15.06 4.60
CA ARG A 67 3.62 16.47 5.03
C ARG A 67 4.64 17.21 4.17
N ALA A 68 4.24 18.32 3.57
CA ALA A 68 5.11 19.17 2.78
C ALA A 68 5.77 20.27 3.62
N MET A 69 6.85 20.83 3.10
CA MET A 69 7.52 22.01 3.63
C MET A 69 7.77 23.01 2.50
N VAL A 70 7.59 24.29 2.79
CA VAL A 70 8.00 25.37 1.89
C VAL A 70 9.15 26.15 2.52
N SER A 71 10.16 26.48 1.72
CA SER A 71 11.19 27.46 2.03
C SER A 71 10.99 28.68 1.15
N TYR A 72 11.12 29.88 1.71
CA TYR A 72 10.92 31.13 0.98
C TYR A 72 11.84 32.21 1.51
N GLN A 73 12.01 33.26 0.70
CA GLN A 73 12.78 34.44 1.05
C GLN A 73 11.93 35.70 0.93
N PHE A 74 12.19 36.67 1.80
CA PHE A 74 11.61 38.01 1.71
C PHE A 74 12.61 39.07 2.20
N ARG A 75 12.40 40.32 1.79
CA ARG A 75 13.15 41.48 2.28
C ARG A 75 12.22 42.46 3.00
N PRO A 76 12.56 42.88 4.23
CA PRO A 76 11.76 43.87 4.96
C PRO A 76 11.66 45.24 4.28
N PHE A 77 12.69 45.64 3.52
CA PHE A 77 12.75 46.91 2.79
C PHE A 77 13.76 46.82 1.63
N VAL A 78 13.69 47.75 0.68
CA VAL A 78 14.57 47.78 -0.50
C VAL A 78 16.04 47.92 -0.05
N GLY A 79 16.89 47.02 -0.55
CA GLY A 79 18.33 47.02 -0.26
C GLY A 79 18.77 46.20 0.96
N SER A 80 17.86 45.74 1.83
CA SER A 80 18.23 44.82 2.93
C SER A 80 18.55 43.41 2.41
N PRO A 81 19.42 42.63 3.07
CA PRO A 81 19.68 41.24 2.68
C PRO A 81 18.40 40.37 2.78
N PRO A 82 18.28 39.31 1.96
CA PRO A 82 17.10 38.44 2.00
C PRO A 82 17.09 37.60 3.29
N ILE A 83 15.93 37.47 3.91
CA ILE A 83 15.70 36.59 5.06
C ILE A 83 15.09 35.29 4.55
N THR A 84 15.65 34.15 4.95
CA THR A 84 15.08 32.83 4.63
C THR A 84 14.20 32.35 5.77
N SER A 85 13.02 31.84 5.43
CA SER A 85 12.09 31.23 6.37
C SER A 85 11.52 29.92 5.81
N THR A 86 10.92 29.13 6.67
CA THR A 86 10.26 27.87 6.31
C THR A 86 8.90 27.75 6.98
N SER A 87 7.98 27.06 6.32
CA SER A 87 6.70 26.66 6.92
C SER A 87 6.37 25.23 6.53
N SER A 88 5.75 24.47 7.44
CA SER A 88 5.26 23.12 7.16
C SER A 88 3.76 23.14 6.92
N SER A 89 3.27 22.27 6.03
CA SER A 89 1.84 21.99 5.94
C SER A 89 1.35 21.23 7.17
N ASN A 90 0.03 21.05 7.28
CA ASN A 90 -0.53 19.98 8.10
C ASN A 90 -0.11 18.60 7.56
N THR A 91 -0.23 17.58 8.41
CA THR A 91 -0.06 16.18 8.00
C THR A 91 -1.39 15.64 7.49
N VAL A 92 -1.35 14.88 6.40
CA VAL A 92 -2.49 14.08 5.90
C VAL A 92 -2.18 12.60 6.03
N GLN A 93 -3.22 11.78 6.14
CA GLN A 93 -3.11 10.33 6.31
C GLN A 93 -3.92 9.57 5.24
N THR A 94 -3.38 8.47 4.73
CA THR A 94 -4.05 7.59 3.75
C THR A 94 -3.90 6.14 4.19
N THR A 95 -5.02 5.49 4.51
CA THR A 95 -5.04 4.07 4.86
C THR A 95 -5.12 3.22 3.60
N VAL A 96 -4.21 2.25 3.47
CA VAL A 96 -4.24 1.26 2.38
C VAL A 96 -4.93 0.00 2.89
N ASN A 97 -5.96 -0.46 2.17
CA ASN A 97 -6.69 -1.67 2.50
C ASN A 97 -6.26 -2.81 1.57
N GLN A 98 -5.89 -3.96 2.16
CA GLN A 98 -5.47 -5.14 1.42
C GLN A 98 -5.83 -6.40 2.21
N ALA A 99 -6.46 -7.37 1.53
CA ALA A 99 -6.54 -8.75 2.00
C ALA A 99 -5.29 -9.50 1.53
N THR A 100 -4.72 -10.33 2.41
CA THR A 100 -3.49 -11.07 2.12
C THR A 100 -3.65 -12.50 2.62
N ILE A 101 -3.90 -13.45 1.71
CA ILE A 101 -4.11 -14.85 2.07
C ILE A 101 -2.77 -15.61 2.06
N SER A 102 -2.50 -16.34 3.14
CA SER A 102 -1.44 -17.35 3.21
C SER A 102 -2.06 -18.72 3.54
N MET A 103 -1.44 -19.79 3.04
CA MET A 103 -1.91 -21.15 3.28
C MET A 103 -0.76 -22.03 3.75
N GLN A 104 -1.07 -22.93 4.69
CA GLN A 104 -0.18 -23.98 5.14
C GLN A 104 -0.92 -25.31 5.10
N LYS A 105 -0.34 -26.31 4.45
CA LYS A 105 -0.88 -27.67 4.38
C LYS A 105 0.01 -28.62 5.18
N SER A 106 -0.60 -29.49 5.95
CA SER A 106 0.05 -30.58 6.67
C SER A 106 -0.72 -31.88 6.48
N VAL A 107 -0.06 -32.99 6.79
CA VAL A 107 -0.64 -34.32 6.87
C VAL A 107 -0.29 -34.90 8.24
N ASP A 108 -1.19 -35.70 8.80
CA ASP A 108 -0.99 -36.39 10.07
C ASP A 108 0.10 -37.47 9.99
N LEU A 109 0.21 -38.18 8.87
CA LEU A 109 1.19 -39.24 8.64
C LEU A 109 2.13 -38.92 7.47
N GLN A 110 3.43 -38.76 7.75
CA GLN A 110 4.47 -38.55 6.73
C GLN A 110 4.96 -39.87 6.10
N THR A 111 4.71 -40.99 6.75
CA THR A 111 5.05 -42.34 6.28
C THR A 111 3.94 -43.27 6.75
N THR A 112 3.41 -44.07 5.83
CA THR A 112 2.19 -44.87 6.05
C THR A 112 2.23 -46.10 5.14
N THR A 113 1.32 -47.07 5.32
CA THR A 113 1.19 -48.25 4.46
C THR A 113 -0.13 -48.26 3.69
N LEU A 114 -0.33 -49.27 2.85
CA LEU A 114 -1.57 -49.45 2.09
C LEU A 114 -2.79 -49.52 3.03
N ASN A 115 -3.86 -48.82 2.62
CA ASN A 115 -5.16 -48.71 3.31
C ASN A 115 -5.22 -47.79 4.53
N ASP A 116 -4.12 -47.13 4.92
CA ASP A 116 -4.20 -46.06 5.93
C ASP A 116 -4.95 -44.84 5.38
N VAL A 117 -5.61 -44.10 6.28
CA VAL A 117 -6.29 -42.84 5.95
C VAL A 117 -5.37 -41.68 6.30
N LEU A 118 -5.11 -40.81 5.32
CA LEU A 118 -4.34 -39.60 5.51
C LEU A 118 -5.27 -38.42 5.77
N THR A 119 -5.08 -37.75 6.90
CA THR A 119 -5.83 -36.52 7.22
C THR A 119 -4.99 -35.31 6.85
N TYR A 120 -5.40 -34.61 5.80
CA TYR A 120 -4.79 -33.33 5.43
C TYR A 120 -5.45 -32.18 6.17
N THR A 121 -4.64 -31.32 6.78
CA THR A 121 -5.09 -30.07 7.39
C THR A 121 -4.56 -28.90 6.56
N VAL A 122 -5.44 -28.02 6.10
CA VAL A 122 -5.05 -26.77 5.44
C VAL A 122 -5.50 -25.59 6.30
N THR A 123 -4.53 -24.83 6.78
CA THR A 123 -4.78 -23.56 7.45
C THR A 123 -4.74 -22.44 6.41
N VAL A 124 -5.86 -21.75 6.24
CA VAL A 124 -5.98 -20.56 5.39
C VAL A 124 -6.08 -19.34 6.30
N THR A 125 -5.11 -18.43 6.21
CA THR A 125 -5.02 -17.24 7.06
C THR A 125 -5.10 -15.98 6.22
N ASN A 126 -5.98 -15.04 6.59
CA ASN A 126 -5.95 -13.69 6.05
C ASN A 126 -5.11 -12.78 6.96
N ASN A 127 -3.90 -12.46 6.53
CA ASN A 127 -2.97 -11.54 7.21
C ASN A 127 -3.21 -10.07 6.81
N GLY A 128 -4.23 -9.80 5.98
CA GLY A 128 -4.61 -8.46 5.56
C GLY A 128 -5.39 -7.69 6.63
N ASN A 129 -5.63 -6.41 6.36
CA ASN A 129 -6.40 -5.53 7.25
C ASN A 129 -7.88 -5.38 6.88
N VAL A 130 -8.32 -6.10 5.84
CA VAL A 130 -9.73 -6.18 5.42
C VAL A 130 -10.12 -7.63 5.14
N ALA A 131 -11.43 -7.92 5.21
CA ALA A 131 -11.97 -9.25 4.97
C ALA A 131 -11.72 -9.71 3.52
N ALA A 132 -11.35 -10.98 3.36
CA ALA A 132 -11.41 -11.67 2.08
C ALA A 132 -12.79 -12.34 1.95
N ASN A 133 -13.53 -11.97 0.90
CA ASN A 133 -14.86 -12.52 0.63
C ASN A 133 -14.78 -13.58 -0.47
N ASN A 134 -15.73 -14.51 -0.49
CA ASN A 134 -15.86 -15.57 -1.50
C ASN A 134 -14.57 -16.39 -1.67
N VAL A 135 -13.91 -16.73 -0.55
CA VAL A 135 -12.72 -17.59 -0.57
C VAL A 135 -13.13 -19.01 -0.97
N ILE A 136 -12.56 -19.50 -2.07
CA ILE A 136 -12.77 -20.85 -2.58
C ILE A 136 -11.47 -21.64 -2.36
N PHE A 137 -11.60 -22.82 -1.74
CA PHE A 137 -10.50 -23.75 -1.54
C PHE A 137 -10.70 -24.95 -2.46
N VAL A 138 -9.67 -25.25 -3.27
CA VAL A 138 -9.61 -26.43 -4.13
C VAL A 138 -8.27 -27.13 -3.94
N ASP A 139 -8.29 -28.46 -4.01
CA ASP A 139 -7.14 -29.32 -3.80
C ASP A 139 -7.33 -30.64 -4.55
N SER A 140 -6.34 -31.01 -5.35
CA SER A 140 -6.38 -32.25 -6.13
C SER A 140 -6.16 -33.47 -5.23
N ILE A 141 -6.89 -34.56 -5.50
CA ILE A 141 -6.62 -35.85 -4.84
C ILE A 141 -5.33 -36.45 -5.42
N PRO A 142 -4.29 -36.69 -4.60
CA PRO A 142 -3.04 -37.27 -5.09
C PRO A 142 -3.24 -38.66 -5.69
N ALA A 143 -2.47 -38.96 -6.75
CA ALA A 143 -2.44 -40.30 -7.35
C ALA A 143 -2.10 -41.37 -6.29
N GLY A 144 -2.79 -42.51 -6.36
CA GLY A 144 -2.64 -43.60 -5.38
C GLY A 144 -3.47 -43.42 -4.10
N THR A 145 -4.24 -42.34 -3.97
CA THR A 145 -5.22 -42.15 -2.91
C THR A 145 -6.63 -41.99 -3.48
N THR A 146 -7.64 -42.24 -2.63
CA THR A 146 -9.05 -41.99 -2.95
C THR A 146 -9.62 -41.09 -1.88
N PHE A 147 -10.37 -40.06 -2.28
CA PHE A 147 -11.03 -39.17 -1.33
C PHE A 147 -12.07 -39.93 -0.51
N VAL A 148 -12.06 -39.71 0.81
CA VAL A 148 -13.07 -40.25 1.72
C VAL A 148 -14.28 -39.31 1.75
N PRO A 149 -15.46 -39.69 1.24
CA PRO A 149 -16.63 -38.82 1.22
C PRO A 149 -17.06 -38.37 2.63
N ASN A 150 -17.61 -37.15 2.73
CA ASN A 150 -18.08 -36.55 3.99
C ASN A 150 -16.99 -36.35 5.08
N SER A 151 -15.70 -36.42 4.72
CA SER A 151 -14.59 -36.20 5.64
C SER A 151 -14.21 -34.73 5.85
N VAL A 152 -14.71 -33.81 5.02
CA VAL A 152 -14.34 -32.38 5.10
C VAL A 152 -14.96 -31.74 6.34
N THR A 153 -14.11 -31.04 7.10
CA THR A 153 -14.54 -30.13 8.16
C THR A 153 -13.91 -28.75 7.95
N VAL A 154 -14.61 -27.71 8.40
CA VAL A 154 -14.09 -26.32 8.44
C VAL A 154 -14.18 -25.86 9.88
N ASN A 155 -13.03 -25.60 10.52
CA ASN A 155 -12.94 -25.26 11.93
C ASN A 155 -13.69 -26.26 12.84
N GLY A 156 -13.56 -27.56 12.54
CA GLY A 156 -14.23 -28.65 13.28
C GLY A 156 -15.70 -28.87 12.91
N VAL A 157 -16.32 -28.02 12.09
CA VAL A 157 -17.70 -28.19 11.64
C VAL A 157 -17.73 -29.00 10.36
N ALA A 158 -18.45 -30.13 10.36
CA ALA A 158 -18.61 -30.97 9.18
C ALA A 158 -19.24 -30.23 8.00
N ARG A 159 -18.75 -30.54 6.79
CA ARG A 159 -19.30 -30.08 5.51
C ARG A 159 -19.65 -31.31 4.64
N PRO A 160 -20.75 -32.01 4.92
CA PRO A 160 -21.17 -33.16 4.12
C PRO A 160 -21.35 -32.79 2.64
N GLY A 161 -20.95 -33.69 1.74
CA GLY A 161 -20.99 -33.47 0.29
C GLY A 161 -19.90 -32.54 -0.27
N ALA A 162 -19.11 -31.86 0.57
CA ALA A 162 -17.97 -31.09 0.09
C ALA A 162 -16.86 -32.04 -0.40
N ASN A 163 -16.24 -31.69 -1.53
CA ASN A 163 -15.09 -32.36 -2.09
C ASN A 163 -14.07 -31.30 -2.55
N PRO A 164 -12.86 -31.26 -1.99
CA PRO A 164 -11.84 -30.28 -2.39
C PRO A 164 -11.45 -30.36 -3.87
N ALA A 165 -11.70 -31.48 -4.56
CA ALA A 165 -11.31 -31.68 -5.95
C ALA A 165 -12.35 -31.20 -6.98
N SER A 166 -13.48 -30.63 -6.54
CA SER A 166 -14.59 -30.18 -7.39
C SER A 166 -14.99 -28.73 -7.12
#